data_AF-A0A930X597-F1
#
_entry.id   AF-A0A930X597-F1
#
_cell.length_a   1.000
_cell.length_b   1.000
_cell.length_c   1.000
_cell.angle_alpha   90.00
_cell.angle_beta   90.00
_cell.angle_gamma   90.00
#
_symmetry.space_group_name_H-M   'P 1'
#
loop_
_entity.id
_entity.type
_entity.pdbx_description
1 polymer ?
#
loop_
_entity_poly.entity_id
_entity_poly.type
_entity_poly.pdbx_seq_one_letter_code
_entity_poly.pdbx_strand_id
1 'polypeptide(L)'
;FISPAKWTAFIALKASKAGLISRLLLNEIPDNIEDSFDTLNLSLLPKSHEDFHSQCSCPDWSNPCKHIAGISYCLAAQIDHNPFLLFELRGLPRDTLKAELMKTPLGCALAAGLSAKQPPPVDRDRYFTVPQTQPVPDLSLKAFWHGEKPLPKTVEAITPSPISTILVKKQGDFPDFWNRDNSFIDAMESLYGYVKTKQQKNFKLVSFSFEYGSVLGV
;
A
#
# COMPACT_ATOMS: atom_id res chain seq x y z
N PHE A 1 17.89 -23.18 -0.74
CA PHE A 1 17.74 -22.27 0.42
C PHE A 1 18.01 -20.83 0.00
N ILE A 2 17.19 -19.87 0.44
CA ILE A 2 17.36 -18.46 0.14
C ILE A 2 18.36 -17.87 1.15
N SER A 3 19.38 -17.16 0.68
CA SER A 3 20.40 -16.60 1.59
C SER A 3 19.85 -15.41 2.40
N PRO A 4 20.39 -15.13 3.60
CA PRO A 4 19.95 -14.00 4.42
C PRO A 4 19.99 -12.67 3.68
N ALA A 5 21.04 -12.43 2.88
CA ALA A 5 21.16 -11.22 2.07
C ALA A 5 20.04 -11.06 1.04
N LYS A 6 19.60 -12.18 0.41
CA LYS A 6 18.47 -12.18 -0.53
C LYS A 6 17.14 -11.90 0.19
N TRP A 7 16.98 -12.38 1.42
CA TRP A 7 15.83 -12.05 2.26
C TRP A 7 15.76 -10.56 2.62
N THR A 8 16.89 -9.98 3.05
CA THR A 8 16.95 -8.54 3.34
C THR A 8 16.64 -7.71 2.09
N ALA A 9 17.14 -8.10 0.93
CA ALA A 9 16.83 -7.45 -0.34
C ALA A 9 15.34 -7.57 -0.70
N PHE A 10 14.71 -8.73 -0.49
CA PHE A 10 13.27 -8.93 -0.68
C PHE A 10 12.43 -8.03 0.22
N ILE A 11 12.75 -8.01 1.52
CA ILE A 11 12.06 -7.17 2.51
C ILE A 11 12.19 -5.69 2.14
N ALA A 12 13.39 -5.23 1.79
CA ALA A 12 13.62 -3.85 1.38
C ALA A 12 12.85 -3.46 0.11
N LEU A 13 12.80 -4.33 -0.90
CA LEU A 13 12.10 -4.08 -2.16
C LEU A 13 10.58 -3.97 -1.97
N LYS A 14 10.01 -4.87 -1.16
CA LYS A 14 8.56 -4.99 -0.97
C LYS A 14 8.04 -4.23 0.25
N ALA A 15 8.93 -3.58 1.00
CA ALA A 15 8.60 -2.63 2.08
C ALA A 15 7.72 -1.45 1.62
N SER A 16 7.62 -1.22 0.32
CA SER A 16 6.77 -0.17 -0.29
C SER A 16 5.31 -0.60 -0.49
N LYS A 17 4.99 -1.91 -0.45
CA LYS A 17 3.63 -2.43 -0.66
C LYS A 17 2.89 -2.60 0.67
N ALA A 18 2.12 -1.59 1.06
CA ALA A 18 1.36 -1.58 2.32
C ALA A 18 0.45 -2.80 2.52
N GLY A 19 -0.25 -3.24 1.47
CA GLY A 19 -1.13 -4.40 1.54
C GLY A 19 -0.41 -5.72 1.82
N LEU A 20 0.83 -5.87 1.35
CA LEU A 20 1.62 -7.09 1.59
C LEU A 20 2.13 -7.12 3.03
N ILE A 21 2.71 -6.01 3.50
CA ILE A 21 3.28 -5.93 4.85
C ILE A 21 2.19 -6.09 5.91
N SER A 22 1.03 -5.46 5.71
CA SER A 22 -0.09 -5.56 6.66
C SER A 22 -0.58 -6.98 6.83
N ARG A 23 -0.83 -7.69 5.73
CA ARG A 23 -1.23 -9.10 5.77
C ARG A 23 -0.17 -9.96 6.47
N LEU A 24 1.11 -9.80 6.11
CA LEU A 24 2.19 -10.58 6.75
C LEU A 24 2.32 -10.30 8.26
N LEU A 25 2.12 -9.04 8.70
CA LEU A 25 2.14 -8.72 10.14
C LEU A 25 0.94 -9.31 10.89
N LEU A 26 -0.22 -9.42 10.22
CA LEU A 26 -1.45 -10.06 10.71
C LEU A 26 -1.42 -11.60 10.65
N ASN A 27 -0.32 -12.20 10.17
CA ASN A 27 -0.16 -13.63 9.93
C ASN A 27 -0.96 -14.20 8.74
N GLU A 28 -1.24 -13.37 7.74
CA GLU A 28 -1.88 -13.78 6.50
C GLU A 28 -0.87 -13.75 5.35
N ILE A 29 -0.84 -14.82 4.55
CA ILE A 29 -0.09 -14.83 3.28
C ILE A 29 -1.05 -14.44 2.15
N PRO A 30 -0.76 -13.37 1.39
CA PRO A 30 -1.59 -12.99 0.24
C PRO A 30 -1.42 -13.97 -0.93
N ASP A 31 -2.49 -14.23 -1.68
CA ASP A 31 -2.47 -15.16 -2.84
C ASP A 31 -1.43 -14.78 -3.91
N ASN A 32 -1.19 -13.47 -4.07
CA ASN A 32 -0.22 -12.93 -5.02
C ASN A 32 1.18 -12.73 -4.40
N ILE A 33 1.54 -13.55 -3.41
CA ILE A 33 2.85 -13.47 -2.76
C ILE A 33 3.99 -13.82 -3.74
N GLU A 34 3.80 -14.79 -4.64
CA GLU A 34 4.80 -15.21 -5.64
C GLU A 34 5.20 -14.07 -6.60
N ASP A 35 4.27 -13.21 -7.01
CA ASP A 35 4.57 -12.01 -7.83
C ASP A 35 5.63 -11.11 -7.16
N SER A 36 5.70 -11.18 -5.83
CA SER A 36 6.68 -10.42 -5.07
C SER A 36 8.07 -11.06 -5.10
N PHE A 37 8.14 -12.39 -5.21
CA PHE A 37 9.38 -13.13 -5.31
C PHE A 37 9.96 -13.15 -6.74
N ASP A 38 9.11 -13.18 -7.76
CA ASP A 38 9.53 -13.23 -9.17
C ASP A 38 10.41 -12.04 -9.57
N THR A 39 10.20 -10.85 -8.98
CA THR A 39 11.02 -9.66 -9.26
C THR A 39 12.51 -9.86 -8.91
N LEU A 40 12.81 -10.75 -7.97
CA LEU A 40 14.18 -11.07 -7.54
C LEU A 40 14.67 -12.41 -8.08
N ASN A 41 13.95 -12.98 -9.05
CA ASN A 41 14.15 -14.34 -9.55
C ASN A 41 14.21 -15.37 -8.41
N LEU A 42 13.41 -15.13 -7.37
CA LEU A 42 13.17 -16.02 -6.25
C LEU A 42 11.80 -16.65 -6.41
N SER A 43 11.54 -17.72 -5.67
CA SER A 43 10.21 -18.31 -5.54
C SER A 43 10.07 -18.81 -4.12
N LEU A 44 8.89 -18.67 -3.51
CA LEU A 44 8.61 -19.19 -2.17
C LEU A 44 8.08 -20.63 -2.24
N LEU A 45 7.36 -20.96 -3.30
CA LEU A 45 6.88 -22.27 -3.66
C LEU A 45 7.86 -22.96 -4.63
N PRO A 46 7.84 -24.30 -4.74
CA PRO A 46 8.55 -24.99 -5.82
C PRO A 46 7.85 -24.69 -7.16
N LYS A 47 8.61 -24.41 -8.22
CA LYS A 47 8.07 -24.15 -9.57
C LYS A 47 7.93 -25.43 -10.38
N SER A 48 8.79 -26.40 -10.09
CA SER A 48 8.86 -27.68 -10.81
C SER A 48 9.03 -28.84 -9.84
N HIS A 49 8.81 -30.06 -10.34
CA HIS A 49 9.07 -31.27 -9.57
C HIS A 49 10.56 -31.43 -9.21
N GLU A 50 11.46 -30.84 -10.01
CA GLU A 50 12.90 -30.86 -9.75
C GLU A 50 13.29 -30.05 -8.51
N ASP A 51 12.50 -29.04 -8.14
CA ASP A 51 12.70 -28.25 -6.93
C ASP A 51 12.29 -29.00 -5.65
N PHE A 52 11.55 -30.12 -5.80
CA PHE A 52 11.04 -30.92 -4.70
C PHE A 52 11.75 -32.27 -4.62
N HIS A 53 12.88 -32.29 -3.91
CA HIS A 53 13.61 -33.53 -3.65
C HIS A 53 13.00 -34.28 -2.47
N SER A 54 12.41 -35.44 -2.76
CA SER A 54 11.92 -36.38 -1.76
C SER A 54 12.56 -37.75 -1.98
N GLN A 55 12.91 -38.41 -0.87
CA GLN A 55 13.50 -39.74 -0.88
C GLN A 55 12.78 -40.60 0.15
N CYS A 56 12.44 -41.82 -0.22
CA CYS A 56 11.83 -42.80 0.68
C CYS A 56 12.59 -44.12 0.58
N SER A 57 12.77 -44.80 1.71
CA SER A 57 13.40 -46.12 1.78
C SER A 57 12.45 -47.27 1.45
N CYS A 58 11.26 -46.98 0.92
CA CYS A 58 10.28 -48.00 0.55
C CYS A 58 10.70 -48.75 -0.72
N PRO A 59 10.25 -50.01 -0.90
CA PRO A 59 10.56 -50.81 -2.08
C PRO A 59 9.85 -50.36 -3.38
N ASP A 60 9.26 -49.16 -3.38
CA ASP A 60 8.55 -48.58 -4.51
C ASP A 60 9.50 -47.64 -5.28
N TRP A 61 9.64 -47.86 -6.59
CA TRP A 61 10.50 -47.06 -7.47
C TRP A 61 9.82 -45.80 -8.01
N SER A 62 8.53 -45.59 -7.73
CA SER A 62 7.82 -44.36 -8.11
C SER A 62 8.24 -43.17 -7.24
N ASN A 63 8.41 -42.00 -7.86
CA ASN A 63 8.61 -40.73 -7.15
C ASN A 63 7.63 -39.67 -7.69
N PRO A 64 6.64 -39.22 -6.89
CA PRO A 64 6.41 -39.57 -5.48
C PRO A 64 5.81 -40.98 -5.31
N CYS A 65 6.28 -41.73 -4.31
CA CYS A 65 5.64 -42.97 -3.88
C CYS A 65 4.43 -42.68 -2.98
N LYS A 66 3.60 -43.68 -2.67
CA LYS A 66 2.42 -43.51 -1.79
C LYS A 66 2.74 -42.92 -0.41
N HIS A 67 3.94 -43.18 0.13
CA HIS A 67 4.36 -42.65 1.42
C HIS A 67 4.74 -41.17 1.33
N ILE A 68 5.51 -40.80 0.29
CA ILE A 68 5.83 -39.39 0.01
C ILE A 68 4.54 -38.62 -0.22
N ALA A 69 3.62 -39.15 -1.03
CA ALA A 69 2.31 -38.53 -1.25
C ALA A 69 1.53 -38.34 0.06
N GLY A 70 1.51 -39.36 0.94
CA GLY A 70 0.88 -39.26 2.25
C GLY A 70 1.50 -38.18 3.14
N ILE A 71 2.84 -38.10 3.19
CA ILE A 71 3.55 -37.06 3.95
C ILE A 71 3.29 -35.68 3.35
N SER A 72 3.35 -35.54 2.03
CA SER A 72 3.05 -34.28 1.34
C SER A 72 1.63 -33.80 1.62
N TYR A 73 0.65 -34.71 1.69
CA TYR A 73 -0.72 -34.36 2.05
C TYR A 73 -0.82 -33.87 3.50
N CYS A 74 -0.19 -34.58 4.44
CA CYS A 74 -0.12 -34.13 5.83
C CYS A 74 0.60 -32.78 5.98
N LEU A 75 1.69 -32.57 5.22
CA LEU A 75 2.44 -31.32 5.21
C LEU A 75 1.60 -30.17 4.65
N ALA A 76 0.86 -30.40 3.56
CA ALA A 76 -0.05 -29.42 2.99
C ALA A 76 -1.11 -29.00 4.02
N ALA A 77 -1.73 -29.98 4.71
CA ALA A 77 -2.70 -29.68 5.77
C ALA A 77 -2.11 -28.85 6.93
N GLN A 78 -0.83 -29.07 7.27
CA GLN A 78 -0.14 -28.25 8.28
C GLN A 78 0.16 -26.83 7.78
N ILE A 79 0.52 -26.69 6.50
CA ILE A 79 0.73 -25.38 5.86
C ILE A 79 -0.59 -24.60 5.78
N ASP A 80 -1.70 -25.27 5.46
CA ASP A 80 -3.03 -24.65 5.44
C ASP A 80 -3.43 -24.10 6.81
N HIS A 81 -3.03 -24.79 7.89
CA HIS A 81 -3.26 -24.31 9.26
C HIS A 81 -2.29 -23.20 9.67
N ASN A 82 -1.01 -23.31 9.31
CA ASN A 82 0.02 -22.33 9.61
C ASN A 82 0.86 -22.01 8.36
N PRO A 83 0.47 -21.00 7.57
CA PRO A 83 1.10 -20.73 6.29
C PRO A 83 2.55 -20.23 6.45
N PHE A 84 2.94 -19.75 7.64
CA PHE A 84 4.31 -19.30 7.91
C PHE A 84 5.32 -20.45 7.96
N LEU A 85 4.88 -21.71 8.05
CA LEU A 85 5.76 -22.87 7.88
C LEU A 85 6.52 -22.83 6.56
N LEU A 86 5.93 -22.25 5.50
CA LEU A 86 6.61 -22.10 4.21
C LEU A 86 7.89 -21.25 4.33
N PHE A 87 7.86 -20.16 5.09
CA PHE A 87 9.03 -19.32 5.31
C PHE A 87 10.08 -20.05 6.16
N GLU A 88 9.64 -20.78 7.20
CA GLU A 88 10.50 -21.58 8.06
C GLU A 88 11.23 -22.68 7.28
N LEU A 89 10.51 -23.41 6.43
CA LEU A 89 11.08 -24.42 5.52
C LEU A 89 12.10 -23.82 4.54
N ARG A 90 11.98 -22.53 4.21
CA ARG A 90 12.96 -21.80 3.39
C ARG A 90 14.07 -21.13 4.20
N GLY A 91 14.12 -21.33 5.52
CA GLY A 91 15.16 -20.86 6.41
C GLY A 91 14.92 -19.48 7.00
N LEU A 92 13.69 -18.96 6.97
CA LEU A 92 13.33 -17.69 7.59
C LEU A 92 12.23 -17.91 8.65
N PRO A 93 12.57 -17.89 9.94
CA PRO A 93 11.56 -18.05 10.99
C PRO A 93 10.62 -16.85 11.04
N ARG A 94 9.37 -17.12 11.42
CA ARG A 94 8.28 -16.13 11.47
C ARG A 94 8.64 -14.88 12.27
N ASP A 95 9.23 -15.05 13.45
CA ASP A 95 9.56 -13.92 14.32
C ASP A 95 10.64 -13.02 13.72
N THR A 96 11.63 -13.61 13.04
CA THR A 96 12.65 -12.85 12.31
C THR A 96 12.04 -12.10 11.13
N LEU A 97 11.17 -12.74 10.34
CA LEU A 97 10.47 -12.07 9.24
C LEU A 97 9.68 -10.85 9.76
N LYS A 98 8.91 -11.02 10.84
CA LYS A 98 8.15 -9.92 11.45
C LYS A 98 9.04 -8.81 11.97
N ALA A 99 10.11 -9.16 12.69
CA ALA A 99 11.05 -8.17 13.22
C ALA A 99 11.68 -7.34 12.09
N GLU A 100 12.09 -7.97 11.00
CA GLU A 100 12.63 -7.25 9.84
C GLU A 100 11.58 -6.39 9.13
N LEU A 101 10.33 -6.87 9.00
CA LEU A 101 9.24 -6.07 8.44
C LEU A 101 8.94 -4.84 9.30
N MET A 102 8.95 -4.96 10.63
CA MET A 102 8.72 -3.84 11.56
C MET A 102 9.82 -2.77 11.49
N LYS A 103 11.06 -3.13 11.11
CA LYS A 103 12.15 -2.15 10.91
C LYS A 103 11.93 -1.25 9.69
N THR A 104 11.08 -1.67 8.75
CA THR A 104 10.78 -0.85 7.57
C THR A 104 9.94 0.38 7.95
N PRO A 105 10.07 1.53 7.25
CA PRO A 105 9.30 2.74 7.59
C PRO A 105 7.79 2.49 7.64
N LEU A 106 7.28 1.70 6.69
CA LEU A 106 5.86 1.38 6.61
C LEU A 106 5.43 0.33 7.64
N GLY A 107 6.26 -0.68 7.88
CA GLY A 107 6.01 -1.67 8.93
C GLY A 107 6.01 -1.07 10.33
N CYS A 108 6.89 -0.10 10.60
CA CYS A 108 6.91 0.65 11.86
C CYS A 108 5.61 1.44 12.07
N ALA A 109 5.16 2.19 11.05
CA ALA A 109 3.91 2.92 11.10
C ALA A 109 2.70 1.99 11.30
N LEU A 110 2.69 0.84 10.63
CA LEU A 110 1.61 -0.13 10.76
C LEU A 110 1.61 -0.83 12.13
N ALA A 111 2.78 -1.22 12.64
CA ALA A 111 2.92 -1.81 13.96
C ALA A 111 2.47 -0.84 15.06
N ALA A 112 2.80 0.45 14.91
CA ALA A 112 2.31 1.50 15.80
C ALA A 112 0.77 1.59 15.76
N GLY A 113 0.16 1.49 14.57
CA GLY A 113 -1.30 1.47 14.42
C GLY A 113 -1.98 0.24 15.03
N LEU A 114 -1.37 -0.95 14.87
CA LEU A 114 -1.89 -2.20 15.45
C LEU A 114 -1.79 -2.24 16.98
N SER A 115 -0.75 -1.61 17.53
CA SER A 115 -0.54 -1.51 18.98
C SER A 115 -1.21 -0.29 19.60
N ALA A 116 -1.75 0.62 18.78
CA ALA A 116 -2.45 1.81 19.26
C ALA A 116 -3.68 1.38 20.05
N LYS A 117 -3.63 1.60 21.36
CA LYS A 117 -4.77 1.36 22.24
C LYS A 117 -5.91 2.23 21.76
N GLN A 118 -6.96 1.59 21.27
CA GLN A 118 -8.18 2.31 20.88
C GLN A 118 -8.66 3.07 22.12
N PRO A 119 -8.89 4.39 22.01
CA PRO A 119 -9.36 5.16 23.14
C PRO A 119 -10.66 4.51 23.65
N PRO A 120 -10.83 4.41 24.98
CA PRO A 120 -12.04 3.82 25.52
C PRO A 120 -13.26 4.52 24.92
N PRO A 121 -14.33 3.78 24.60
CA PRO A 121 -15.56 4.41 24.12
C PRO A 121 -15.99 5.42 25.19
N VAL A 122 -16.03 6.69 24.79
CA VAL A 122 -16.52 7.76 25.66
C VAL A 122 -18.02 7.58 25.73
N ASP A 123 -18.54 7.30 26.92
CA ASP A 123 -19.98 7.31 27.16
C ASP A 123 -20.50 8.70 26.81
N ARG A 124 -21.45 8.78 25.88
CA ARG A 124 -22.02 10.04 25.41
C ARG A 124 -23.51 10.01 25.69
N ASP A 125 -23.96 10.98 26.47
CA ASP A 125 -25.39 11.20 26.77
C ASP A 125 -26.23 11.47 25.51
N ARG A 126 -25.60 11.80 24.37
CA ARG A 126 -26.26 12.19 23.13
C ARG A 126 -25.56 11.63 21.91
N TYR A 127 -26.34 11.11 20.97
CA TYR A 127 -25.87 10.64 19.66
C TYR A 127 -25.48 11.76 18.69
N PHE A 128 -26.01 12.99 18.89
CA PHE A 128 -25.79 14.12 17.99
C PHE A 128 -24.76 15.11 18.52
N THR A 129 -23.99 15.72 17.61
CA THR A 129 -23.04 16.79 17.92
C THR A 129 -23.79 18.01 18.49
N VAL A 130 -23.50 18.37 19.73
CA VAL A 130 -24.06 19.57 20.35
C VAL A 130 -23.29 20.79 19.86
N PRO A 131 -23.96 21.85 19.37
CA PRO A 131 -23.29 23.09 19.00
C PRO A 131 -22.60 23.69 20.24
N GLN A 132 -21.29 23.89 20.14
CA GLN A 132 -20.51 24.58 21.16
C GLN A 132 -20.41 26.07 20.81
N THR A 133 -20.70 26.93 21.77
CA THR A 133 -20.48 28.37 21.62
C THR A 133 -18.99 28.65 21.67
N GLN A 134 -18.41 29.11 20.57
CA GLN A 134 -17.08 29.70 20.58
C GLN A 134 -17.17 31.20 20.89
N PRO A 135 -16.23 31.75 21.68
CA PRO A 135 -16.14 33.20 21.85
C PRO A 135 -15.90 33.84 20.49
N VAL A 136 -16.69 34.85 20.17
CA VAL A 136 -16.54 35.61 18.93
C VAL A 136 -15.21 36.37 19.01
N PRO A 137 -14.33 36.28 17.98
CA PRO A 137 -13.12 37.10 17.91
C PRO A 137 -13.48 38.59 18.00
N ASP A 138 -12.53 39.42 18.44
CA ASP A 138 -12.73 40.88 18.41
C ASP A 138 -12.82 41.36 16.96
N LEU A 139 -14.04 41.51 16.46
CA LEU A 139 -14.38 41.80 15.07
C LEU A 139 -15.06 43.16 15.00
N SER A 140 -14.48 44.06 14.21
CA SER A 140 -15.15 45.31 13.86
C SER A 140 -16.40 45.03 13.02
N LEU A 141 -17.54 45.60 13.40
CA LEU A 141 -18.78 45.54 12.59
C LEU A 141 -18.54 46.01 11.15
N LYS A 142 -17.68 47.00 10.96
CA LYS A 142 -17.31 47.49 9.63
C LYS A 142 -16.53 46.44 8.84
N ALA A 143 -15.58 45.74 9.48
CA ALA A 143 -14.82 44.66 8.85
C ALA A 143 -15.70 43.44 8.54
N PHE A 144 -16.69 43.14 9.38
CA PHE A 144 -17.66 42.07 9.13
C PHE A 144 -18.52 42.35 7.88
N TRP A 145 -19.08 43.57 7.75
CA TRP A 145 -19.96 43.93 6.63
C TRP A 145 -19.22 44.22 5.33
N HIS A 146 -17.97 44.68 5.39
CA HIS A 146 -17.20 45.04 4.19
C HIS A 146 -16.10 44.04 3.82
N GLY A 147 -15.79 43.08 4.71
CA GLY A 147 -14.61 42.23 4.60
C GLY A 147 -13.32 43.01 4.84
N GLU A 148 -12.30 42.37 5.42
CA GLU A 148 -10.94 42.94 5.43
C GLU A 148 -10.30 42.89 4.03
N LYS A 149 -10.73 41.92 3.21
CA LYS A 149 -10.33 41.76 1.82
C LYS A 149 -11.52 42.01 0.90
N PRO A 150 -11.33 42.72 -0.23
CA PRO A 150 -12.37 42.86 -1.23
C PRO A 150 -12.77 41.47 -1.74
N LEU A 151 -14.08 41.21 -1.81
CA LEU A 151 -14.58 39.97 -2.38
C LEU A 151 -14.06 39.80 -3.81
N PRO A 152 -13.73 38.57 -4.24
CA PRO A 152 -13.38 38.32 -5.62
C PRO A 152 -14.52 38.78 -6.52
N LYS A 153 -14.18 39.51 -7.58
CA LYS A 153 -15.17 40.06 -8.54
C LYS A 153 -15.91 38.97 -9.31
N THR A 154 -15.35 37.76 -9.33
CA THR A 154 -15.94 36.57 -9.91
C THR A 154 -16.59 35.77 -8.80
N VAL A 155 -17.93 35.75 -8.78
CA VAL A 155 -18.68 34.78 -7.96
C VAL A 155 -18.74 33.50 -8.78
N GLU A 156 -18.09 32.43 -8.29
CA GLU A 156 -18.16 31.10 -8.89
C GLU A 156 -19.63 30.66 -8.96
N ALA A 157 -20.18 30.59 -10.17
CA ALA A 157 -21.52 30.04 -10.34
C ALA A 157 -21.49 28.57 -9.93
N ILE A 158 -22.42 28.16 -9.06
CA ILE A 158 -22.58 26.76 -8.68
C ILE A 158 -22.89 25.98 -9.97
N THR A 159 -21.89 25.29 -10.51
CA THR A 159 -22.09 24.39 -11.64
C THR A 159 -22.79 23.14 -11.11
N PRO A 160 -24.00 22.82 -11.58
CA PRO A 160 -24.66 21.60 -11.15
C PRO A 160 -23.79 20.41 -11.56
N SER A 161 -23.40 19.58 -10.59
CA SER A 161 -22.63 18.38 -10.90
C SER A 161 -23.47 17.45 -11.76
N PRO A 162 -22.92 16.86 -12.84
CA PRO A 162 -23.65 15.91 -13.70
C PRO A 162 -23.99 14.60 -12.99
N ILE A 163 -23.46 14.38 -11.78
CA ILE A 163 -23.64 13.19 -10.98
C ILE A 163 -24.63 13.50 -9.86
N SER A 164 -25.71 12.72 -9.77
CA SER A 164 -26.71 12.80 -8.71
C SER A 164 -26.20 12.14 -7.42
N THR A 165 -25.20 12.74 -6.79
CA THR A 165 -24.72 12.35 -5.45
C THR A 165 -24.75 13.55 -4.52
N ILE A 166 -24.88 13.30 -3.21
CA ILE A 166 -24.74 14.33 -2.17
C ILE A 166 -23.38 15.03 -2.37
N LEU A 167 -23.40 16.31 -2.71
CA LEU A 167 -22.20 17.09 -2.94
C LEU A 167 -21.44 17.20 -1.61
N VAL A 168 -20.29 16.52 -1.48
CA VAL A 168 -19.37 16.77 -0.36
C VAL A 168 -19.00 18.25 -0.43
N LYS A 169 -19.26 18.99 0.66
CA LYS A 169 -19.10 20.45 0.73
C LYS A 169 -17.64 20.80 0.38
N LYS A 170 -17.39 21.23 -0.86
CA LYS A 170 -16.11 21.79 -1.28
C LYS A 170 -15.94 23.12 -0.53
N GLN A 171 -14.79 23.34 0.10
CA GLN A 171 -14.44 24.62 0.77
C GLN A 171 -14.25 25.79 -0.23
N GLY A 172 -14.84 25.71 -1.42
CA GLY A 172 -14.67 26.66 -2.51
C GLY A 172 -13.23 26.76 -3.00
N ASP A 173 -12.95 27.89 -3.66
CA ASP A 173 -11.68 28.23 -4.29
C ASP A 173 -10.64 28.81 -3.33
N PHE A 174 -11.09 29.21 -2.14
CA PHE A 174 -10.28 29.86 -1.11
C PHE A 174 -10.52 29.18 0.24
N PRO A 175 -9.98 27.96 0.43
CA PRO A 175 -10.08 27.28 1.72
C PRO A 175 -9.25 28.01 2.79
N ASP A 176 -9.61 27.86 4.07
CA ASP A 176 -8.96 28.57 5.20
C ASP A 176 -7.43 28.41 5.28
N PHE A 177 -6.87 27.31 4.75
CA PHE A 177 -5.42 27.09 4.72
C PHE A 177 -4.69 27.83 3.58
N TRP A 178 -5.42 28.45 2.64
CA TRP A 178 -4.89 29.05 1.43
C TRP A 178 -4.82 30.58 1.52
N ASN A 179 -3.63 31.08 1.83
CA ASN A 179 -3.39 32.51 2.10
C ASN A 179 -2.93 33.31 0.86
N ARG A 180 -3.09 32.79 -0.36
CA ARG A 180 -2.66 33.46 -1.60
C ARG A 180 -3.83 34.16 -2.29
N ASP A 181 -3.50 35.11 -3.15
CA ASP A 181 -4.48 35.94 -3.86
C ASP A 181 -5.11 35.26 -5.09
N ASN A 182 -4.61 34.08 -5.50
CA ASN A 182 -5.16 33.28 -6.59
C ASN A 182 -5.97 32.09 -6.08
N SER A 183 -6.85 31.49 -6.92
CA SER A 183 -7.63 30.30 -6.53
C SER A 183 -6.72 29.12 -6.20
N PHE A 184 -7.04 28.42 -5.11
CA PHE A 184 -6.38 27.17 -4.75
C PHE A 184 -6.54 26.11 -5.84
N ILE A 185 -7.71 26.02 -6.46
CA ILE A 185 -7.98 25.04 -7.51
C ILE A 185 -7.16 25.35 -8.75
N ASP A 186 -7.10 26.62 -9.18
CA ASP A 186 -6.25 27.02 -10.31
C ASP A 186 -4.78 26.66 -10.07
N ALA A 187 -4.29 26.91 -8.85
CA ALA A 187 -2.93 26.57 -8.47
C ALA A 187 -2.69 25.05 -8.48
N MET A 188 -3.64 24.28 -7.97
CA MET A 188 -3.58 22.81 -7.97
C MET A 188 -3.70 22.24 -9.38
N GLU A 189 -4.57 22.78 -10.23
CA GLU A 189 -4.77 22.33 -11.60
C GLU A 189 -3.51 22.56 -12.44
N SER A 190 -2.84 23.70 -12.25
CA SER A 190 -1.53 23.97 -12.82
C SER A 190 -0.47 22.96 -12.35
N LEU A 191 -0.42 22.66 -11.05
CA LEU A 191 0.48 21.65 -10.48
C LEU A 191 0.20 20.25 -11.01
N TYR A 192 -1.07 19.84 -11.09
CA TYR A 192 -1.49 18.57 -11.67
C TYR A 192 -1.12 18.46 -13.13
N GLY A 193 -1.34 19.52 -13.92
CA GLY A 193 -0.90 19.60 -15.32
C GLY A 193 0.61 19.44 -15.46
N TYR A 194 1.38 20.09 -14.58
CA TYR A 194 2.84 19.96 -14.55
C TYR A 194 3.30 18.54 -14.19
N VAL A 195 2.72 17.92 -13.17
CA VAL A 195 3.06 16.55 -12.77
C VAL A 195 2.68 15.54 -13.86
N LYS A 196 1.50 15.71 -14.49
CA LYS A 196 1.03 14.85 -15.59
C LYS A 196 1.96 14.93 -16.80
N THR A 197 2.36 16.14 -17.20
CA THR A 197 3.28 16.34 -18.33
C THR A 197 4.69 15.86 -18.02
N LYS A 198 5.18 16.03 -16.78
CA LYS A 198 6.45 15.48 -16.33
C LYS A 198 6.44 13.96 -16.29
N GLN A 199 5.36 13.33 -15.81
CA GLN A 199 5.19 11.88 -15.88
C GLN A 199 5.14 11.38 -17.32
N GLN A 200 4.41 12.03 -18.22
CA GLN A 200 4.40 11.65 -19.65
C GLN A 200 5.77 11.80 -20.31
N LYS A 201 6.54 12.85 -19.98
CA LYS A 201 7.92 13.01 -20.46
C LYS A 201 8.86 11.94 -19.89
N ASN A 202 8.73 11.61 -18.60
CA ASN A 202 9.49 10.52 -17.99
C ASN A 202 9.10 9.16 -18.57
N PHE A 203 7.81 8.94 -18.85
CA PHE A 203 7.33 7.70 -19.49
C PHE A 203 7.85 7.57 -20.94
N LYS A 204 7.91 8.68 -21.69
CA LYS A 204 8.55 8.71 -23.02
C LYS A 204 10.08 8.50 -22.96
N LEU A 205 10.77 9.03 -21.95
CA LEU A 205 12.22 8.79 -21.75
C LEU A 205 12.52 7.34 -21.38
N VAL A 206 11.66 6.69 -20.58
CA VAL A 206 11.80 5.27 -20.23
C VAL A 206 11.41 4.36 -21.41
N SER A 207 10.61 4.84 -22.36
CA SER A 207 10.21 4.10 -23.57
C SER A 207 11.20 4.19 -24.74
N PHE A 208 12.35 4.87 -24.58
CA PHE A 208 13.35 5.07 -25.65
C PHE A 208 14.68 4.33 -25.44
N SER A 209 14.73 3.33 -24.54
CA SER A 209 15.89 2.43 -24.43
C SER A 209 15.47 0.97 -24.61
N PHE A 210 15.10 0.63 -25.85
CA PHE A 210 15.12 -0.74 -26.35
C PHE A 210 15.22 -0.72 -27.88
N GLU A 211 16.39 -0.34 -28.42
CA GLU A 211 16.76 -0.73 -29.79
C GLU A 211 17.45 -2.10 -29.72
N TYR A 212 16.72 -3.13 -30.16
CA TYR A 212 17.24 -4.45 -30.45
C TYR A 212 18.24 -4.36 -31.61
N GLY A 213 19.47 -4.85 -31.40
CA GLY A 213 20.40 -5.14 -32.49
C GLY A 213 19.88 -6.30 -33.33
N SER A 214 19.49 -6.03 -34.57
CA SER A 214 19.25 -7.05 -35.58
C SER A 214 20.58 -7.44 -36.23
N VAL A 215 21.08 -8.64 -35.90
CA VAL A 215 22.05 -9.35 -36.72
C VAL A 215 21.26 -10.08 -37.81
N LEU A 216 21.52 -9.77 -39.08
CA LEU A 216 21.47 -10.71 -40.23
C LEU A 216 21.86 -10.00 -41.54
N GLY A 217 22.79 -10.62 -42.28
CA GLY A 217 23.08 -10.37 -43.70
C GLY A 217 24.44 -9.73 -43.96
N VAL A 218 25.49 -10.50 -44.28
CA VAL A 218 25.81 -11.06 -45.62
C VAL A 218 26.64 -12.33 -45.46
#